data_AF-A0A2N3LE16-F1
#
_entry.id   AF-A0A2N3LE16-F1
#
_cell.length_a   1.000
_cell.length_b   1.000
_cell.length_c   1.000
_cell.angle_alpha   90.00
_cell.angle_beta   90.00
_cell.angle_gamma   90.00
#
_symmetry.space_group_name_H-M   'P 1'
#
loop_
_entity.id
_entity.type
_entity.pdbx_description
1 polymer ?
#
loop_
_entity_poly.entity_id
_entity_poly.type
_entity_poly.pdbx_seq_one_letter_code
_entity_poly.pdbx_strand_id
1 'polypeptide(L)'
;MKNYSNYHSNNINDKMMHDGLLLLQNSLDGFEGYEGILNNTKNTKVLFYDKYDAQSTTKKIIGYVEDIELGNLFKINNENWLITTYPEDNKVYRKAEVQLCNSTFPIEANKNKVLIGYDNFGKPVYKEEIEYDYVPCIVQSKLYMTTLNQPINLPNDALLITLPYNEMTKKIIENYPFIYHDRNYKVIDIDFSGVVIDKGIINVTVNRVVSKT
;
A
#
# COMPACT_ATOMS: atom_id res chain seq x y z
N MET A 1 17.18 -32.45 32.22
CA MET A 1 17.70 -31.07 32.34
C MET A 1 18.29 -30.67 30.99
N LYS A 2 17.86 -29.53 30.41
CA LYS A 2 18.56 -28.98 29.23
C LYS A 2 19.99 -28.63 29.67
N ASN A 3 20.98 -29.11 28.92
CA ASN A 3 22.39 -28.87 29.24
C ASN A 3 22.78 -27.46 28.74
N TYR A 4 23.12 -26.56 29.67
CA TYR A 4 23.54 -25.19 29.38
C TYR A 4 25.06 -24.99 29.54
N SER A 5 25.85 -26.07 29.62
CA SER A 5 27.30 -25.99 29.87
C SER A 5 28.10 -25.22 28.81
N ASN A 6 27.53 -25.02 27.61
CA ASN A 6 28.13 -24.22 26.53
C ASN A 6 27.43 -22.86 26.30
N TYR A 7 26.54 -22.43 27.20
CA TYR A 7 25.77 -21.19 27.05
C TYR A 7 26.63 -19.91 27.18
N HIS A 8 27.80 -20.03 27.81
CA HIS A 8 28.71 -18.92 28.08
C HIS A 8 29.94 -18.88 27.16
N SER A 9 30.12 -19.87 26.27
CA SER A 9 31.24 -19.95 25.33
C SER A 9 30.93 -19.41 23.93
N ASN A 10 29.73 -18.86 23.73
CA ASN A 10 29.31 -18.23 22.47
C ASN A 10 29.70 -16.75 22.41
N ASN A 11 30.01 -16.28 21.20
CA ASN A 11 30.18 -14.86 20.89
C ASN A 11 28.98 -14.06 21.42
N ILE A 12 29.25 -13.00 22.19
CA ILE A 12 28.23 -12.17 22.86
C ILE A 12 27.18 -11.67 21.87
N ASN A 13 27.60 -11.31 20.66
CA ASN A 13 26.70 -10.81 19.61
C ASN A 13 25.68 -11.87 19.17
N ASP A 14 26.13 -13.11 18.98
CA ASP A 14 25.26 -14.21 18.55
C ASP A 14 24.25 -14.56 19.63
N LYS A 15 24.67 -14.47 20.91
CA LYS A 15 23.78 -14.63 22.05
C LYS A 15 22.72 -13.53 22.11
N MET A 16 23.13 -12.26 21.97
CA MET A 16 22.18 -11.13 21.97
C MET A 16 21.19 -11.24 20.82
N MET A 17 21.63 -11.68 19.64
CA MET A 17 20.76 -11.91 18.49
C MET A 17 19.77 -13.04 18.76
N HIS A 18 20.24 -14.19 19.24
CA HIS A 18 19.38 -15.33 19.58
C HIS A 18 18.31 -14.94 20.61
N ASP A 19 18.72 -14.30 21.71
CA ASP A 19 17.81 -13.93 22.79
C ASP A 19 16.82 -12.84 22.32
N GLY A 20 17.29 -11.89 21.48
CA GLY A 20 16.45 -10.87 20.86
C GLY A 20 15.37 -11.46 19.94
N LEU A 21 15.75 -12.41 19.08
CA LEU A 21 14.80 -13.10 18.18
C LEU A 21 13.78 -13.92 18.97
N LEU A 22 14.20 -14.59 20.04
CA LEU A 22 13.30 -15.34 20.91
C LEU A 22 12.28 -14.42 21.61
N LEU A 23 12.71 -13.25 22.09
CA LEU A 23 11.82 -12.26 22.68
C LEU A 23 10.83 -11.69 21.66
N LEU A 24 11.30 -11.39 20.44
CA LEU A 24 10.43 -10.96 19.35
C LEU A 24 9.39 -12.02 19.05
N GLN A 25 9.81 -13.27 18.82
CA GLN A 25 8.91 -14.37 18.53
C GLN A 25 7.84 -14.53 19.61
N ASN A 26 8.24 -14.55 20.89
CA ASN A 26 7.28 -14.66 22.00
C ASN A 26 6.31 -13.47 22.08
N SER A 27 6.75 -12.27 21.67
CA SER A 27 5.88 -11.09 21.61
C SER A 27 4.87 -11.21 20.47
N LEU A 28 5.29 -11.70 19.31
CA LEU A 28 4.45 -11.89 18.13
C LEU A 28 3.48 -13.08 18.25
N ASP A 29 3.92 -14.18 18.87
CA ASP A 29 3.12 -15.41 19.01
C ASP A 29 2.18 -15.38 20.22
N GLY A 30 2.42 -14.48 21.19
CA GLY A 30 1.71 -14.42 22.46
C GLY A 30 0.98 -13.10 22.71
N PHE A 31 1.61 -12.22 23.50
CA PHE A 31 1.02 -11.16 24.32
C PHE A 31 -0.01 -10.24 23.63
N GLU A 32 0.39 -9.58 22.54
CA GLU A 32 -0.42 -8.60 21.78
C GLU A 32 -0.21 -8.76 20.26
N GLY A 33 0.19 -9.95 19.83
CA GLY A 33 0.45 -10.24 18.42
C GLY A 33 -0.83 -10.27 17.59
N TYR A 34 -0.82 -9.55 16.47
CA TYR A 34 -1.89 -9.59 15.48
C TYR A 34 -1.50 -10.52 14.34
N GLU A 35 -2.45 -11.35 13.91
CA GLU A 35 -2.33 -12.06 12.65
C GLU A 35 -2.54 -11.10 11.48
N GLY A 36 -1.68 -11.19 10.48
CA GLY A 36 -1.75 -10.38 9.28
C GLY A 36 -1.41 -11.16 8.03
N ILE A 37 -1.94 -10.69 6.89
CA ILE A 37 -1.55 -11.19 5.57
C ILE A 37 -0.71 -10.12 4.90
N LEU A 38 0.57 -10.40 4.71
CA LEU A 38 1.51 -9.56 3.98
C LEU A 38 1.34 -9.75 2.47
N ASN A 39 1.15 -8.64 1.75
CA ASN A 39 1.04 -8.56 0.30
C ASN A 39 0.10 -9.63 -0.29
N ASN A 40 -1.03 -9.90 0.39
CA ASN A 40 -2.04 -10.90 0.03
C ASN A 40 -1.53 -12.34 -0.16
N THR A 41 -0.32 -12.67 0.32
CA THR A 41 0.35 -13.94 0.00
C THR A 41 0.94 -14.65 1.20
N LYS A 42 1.56 -13.92 2.13
CA LYS A 42 2.27 -14.50 3.28
C LYS A 42 1.51 -14.21 4.57
N ASN A 43 1.12 -15.25 5.30
CA ASN A 43 0.67 -15.10 6.67
C ASN A 43 1.86 -14.72 7.56
N THR A 44 1.68 -13.70 8.40
CA THR A 44 2.69 -13.23 9.35
C THR A 44 2.03 -12.75 10.63
N LYS A 45 2.84 -12.49 11.65
CA LYS A 45 2.40 -11.92 12.91
C LYS A 45 3.18 -10.64 13.20
N VAL A 46 2.49 -9.64 13.69
CA VAL A 46 3.06 -8.31 13.95
C VAL A 46 2.53 -7.75 15.25
N LEU A 47 3.32 -6.90 15.92
CA LEU A 47 2.77 -6.00 16.92
C LEU A 47 2.19 -4.79 16.20
N PHE A 48 0.99 -4.40 16.61
CA PHE A 48 0.21 -3.38 15.94
C PHE A 48 -0.48 -2.49 16.96
N TYR A 49 -0.10 -1.21 17.02
CA TYR A 49 -0.53 -0.31 18.08
C TYR A 49 -0.62 1.14 17.62
N ASP A 50 -1.37 1.93 18.37
CA ASP A 50 -1.66 3.32 18.04
C ASP A 50 -0.41 4.20 18.10
N LYS A 51 -0.30 5.13 17.13
CA LYS A 51 0.79 6.11 17.12
C LYS A 51 0.57 7.23 18.15
N TYR A 52 -0.66 7.72 18.24
CA TYR A 52 -1.04 8.86 19.09
C TYR A 52 -2.33 8.62 19.86
N ASP A 53 -3.37 8.13 19.18
CA ASP A 53 -4.70 7.89 19.75
C ASP A 53 -5.38 6.68 19.06
N ALA A 54 -6.42 6.15 19.70
CA ALA A 54 -7.14 4.95 19.26
C ALA A 54 -7.97 5.14 17.97
N GLN A 55 -8.17 6.38 17.51
CA GLN A 55 -8.93 6.70 16.30
C GLN A 55 -8.01 7.04 15.12
N SER A 56 -6.70 6.91 15.30
CA SER A 56 -5.73 7.29 14.29
C SER A 56 -5.79 6.37 13.07
N THR A 57 -5.85 6.99 11.89
CA THR A 57 -5.64 6.29 10.61
C THR A 57 -4.18 5.89 10.39
N THR A 58 -3.29 6.27 11.31
CA THR A 58 -1.87 5.90 11.32
C THR A 58 -1.55 5.09 12.57
N LYS A 59 -0.90 3.94 12.38
CA LYS A 59 -0.46 3.07 13.47
C LYS A 59 1.03 2.73 13.34
N LYS A 60 1.61 2.19 14.39
CA LYS A 60 2.95 1.63 14.40
C LYS A 60 2.86 0.11 14.21
N ILE A 61 3.79 -0.42 13.43
CA ILE A 61 3.92 -1.85 13.20
C ILE A 61 5.33 -2.30 13.55
N ILE A 62 5.45 -3.45 14.23
CA ILE A 62 6.71 -4.13 14.50
C ILE A 62 6.59 -5.58 14.04
N GLY A 63 7.60 -6.07 13.35
CA GLY A 63 7.64 -7.46 12.90
C GLY A 63 9.05 -7.90 12.54
N TYR A 64 9.13 -9.07 11.92
CA TYR A 64 10.39 -9.58 11.38
C TYR A 64 10.98 -8.61 10.34
N VAL A 65 12.30 -8.56 10.27
CA VAL A 65 13.05 -7.61 9.44
C VAL A 65 12.64 -7.72 7.97
N GLU A 66 12.40 -8.92 7.47
CA GLU A 66 11.99 -9.21 6.10
C GLU A 66 10.53 -8.83 5.79
N ASP A 67 9.68 -8.69 6.81
CA ASP A 67 8.25 -8.43 6.62
C ASP A 67 7.91 -6.94 6.62
N ILE A 68 8.73 -6.13 7.30
CA ILE A 68 8.51 -4.69 7.43
C ILE A 68 9.41 -3.95 6.43
N GLU A 69 8.85 -3.65 5.27
CA GLU A 69 9.47 -2.85 4.20
C GLU A 69 8.53 -1.75 3.72
N LEU A 70 9.07 -0.63 3.27
CA LEU A 70 8.28 0.45 2.70
C LEU A 70 7.43 -0.07 1.52
N GLY A 71 6.15 0.29 1.48
CA GLY A 71 5.23 -0.17 0.43
C GLY A 71 4.60 -1.52 0.65
N ASN A 72 5.01 -2.29 1.67
CA ASN A 72 4.31 -3.52 2.02
C ASN A 72 2.88 -3.22 2.50
N LEU A 73 1.95 -4.07 2.06
CA LEU A 73 0.55 -4.01 2.41
C LEU A 73 0.23 -5.14 3.41
N PHE A 74 -0.33 -4.79 4.55
CA PHE A 74 -0.77 -5.72 5.58
C PHE A 74 -2.29 -5.75 5.63
N LYS A 75 -2.88 -6.94 5.56
CA LYS A 75 -4.29 -7.14 5.90
C LYS A 75 -4.41 -7.61 7.34
N ILE A 76 -4.91 -6.77 8.23
CA ILE A 76 -5.10 -7.04 9.67
C ILE A 76 -6.54 -6.70 10.02
N ASN A 77 -7.27 -7.60 10.70
CA ASN A 77 -8.67 -7.41 11.06
C ASN A 77 -9.58 -7.01 9.88
N ASN A 78 -9.30 -7.59 8.70
CA ASN A 78 -9.99 -7.30 7.42
C ASN A 78 -9.78 -5.87 6.88
N GLU A 79 -8.87 -5.10 7.45
CA GLU A 79 -8.46 -3.78 6.99
C GLU A 79 -7.10 -3.85 6.29
N ASN A 80 -6.90 -3.03 5.27
CA ASN A 80 -5.64 -2.94 4.54
C ASN A 80 -4.80 -1.78 5.07
N TRP A 81 -3.55 -2.03 5.41
CA TRP A 81 -2.62 -1.09 6.02
C TRP A 81 -1.34 -1.03 5.20
N LEU A 82 -1.01 0.16 4.69
CA LEU A 82 0.18 0.37 3.86
C LEU A 82 1.32 0.93 4.70
N ILE A 83 2.51 0.34 4.62
CA ILE A 83 3.72 0.93 5.22
C ILE A 83 4.12 2.17 4.42
N THR A 84 4.09 3.33 5.07
CA THR A 84 4.33 4.65 4.44
C THR A 84 5.65 5.31 4.84
N THR A 85 6.36 4.77 5.84
CA THR A 85 7.66 5.29 6.28
C THR A 85 8.77 4.26 6.09
N TYR A 86 9.99 4.74 5.87
CA TYR A 86 11.18 3.89 5.92
C TYR A 86 11.27 3.18 7.28
N PRO A 87 11.39 1.84 7.29
CA PRO A 87 11.52 1.09 8.54
C PRO A 87 12.80 1.42 9.29
N GLU A 88 12.69 1.54 10.61
CA GLU A 88 13.84 1.54 11.51
C GLU A 88 14.25 0.09 11.80
N ASP A 89 15.54 -0.22 11.62
CA ASP A 89 16.12 -1.56 11.72
C ASP A 89 17.10 -1.64 12.89
N ASN A 90 16.88 -2.58 13.81
CA ASN A 90 17.80 -2.86 14.92
C ASN A 90 18.46 -4.25 14.82
N LYS A 91 18.39 -4.87 13.64
CA LYS A 91 18.85 -6.22 13.27
C LYS A 91 18.03 -7.38 13.85
N VAL A 92 17.21 -7.15 14.87
CA VAL A 92 16.32 -8.17 15.46
C VAL A 92 14.93 -8.04 14.87
N TYR A 93 14.41 -6.82 14.80
CA TYR A 93 13.12 -6.48 14.25
C TYR A 93 13.21 -5.19 13.44
N ARG A 94 12.15 -4.93 12.68
CA ARG A 94 11.91 -3.62 12.09
C ARG A 94 10.62 -3.03 12.62
N LYS A 95 10.60 -1.70 12.70
CA LYS A 95 9.40 -0.94 13.03
C LYS A 95 9.16 0.15 12.01
N ALA A 96 7.90 0.41 11.70
CA ALA A 96 7.51 1.45 10.76
C ALA A 96 6.15 2.06 11.14
N GLU A 97 5.75 3.10 10.43
CA GLU A 97 4.39 3.59 10.42
C GLU A 97 3.62 2.98 9.25
N VAL A 98 2.39 2.60 9.55
CA VAL A 98 1.40 2.20 8.56
C VAL A 98 0.25 3.18 8.55
N GLN A 99 -0.42 3.27 7.42
CA GLN A 99 -1.64 4.05 7.28
C GLN A 99 -2.76 3.21 6.66
N LEU A 100 -3.97 3.38 7.19
CA LEU A 100 -5.16 2.69 6.73
C LEU A 100 -5.47 3.06 5.28
N CYS A 101 -5.60 2.05 4.42
CA CYS A 101 -6.14 2.23 3.08
C CYS A 101 -7.64 2.51 3.19
N ASN A 102 -8.04 3.71 2.81
CA ASN A 102 -9.44 4.16 2.85
C ASN A 102 -10.19 3.95 1.52
N SER A 103 -9.50 3.43 0.51
CA SER A 103 -10.06 3.20 -0.82
C SER A 103 -9.29 2.12 -1.58
N THR A 104 -9.72 1.87 -2.81
CA THR A 104 -9.04 1.05 -3.80
C THR A 104 -8.90 1.80 -5.12
N PHE A 105 -7.76 1.64 -5.79
CA PHE A 105 -7.51 2.19 -7.11
C PHE A 105 -7.72 1.12 -8.19
N PRO A 106 -8.55 1.37 -9.22
CA PRO A 106 -8.76 0.42 -10.30
C PRO A 106 -7.58 0.43 -11.29
N ILE A 107 -7.12 -0.75 -11.70
CA ILE A 107 -6.06 -0.94 -12.69
C ILE A 107 -6.54 -1.94 -13.73
N GLU A 108 -6.34 -1.65 -15.01
CA GLU A 108 -6.69 -2.59 -16.09
C GLU A 108 -5.87 -3.88 -15.98
N ALA A 109 -6.56 -5.00 -15.79
CA ALA A 109 -5.97 -6.33 -15.64
C ALA A 109 -5.89 -7.05 -16.98
N ASN A 110 -7.04 -7.29 -17.61
CA ASN A 110 -7.17 -8.02 -18.87
C ASN A 110 -8.10 -7.30 -19.85
N LYS A 111 -7.83 -7.48 -21.15
CA LYS A 111 -8.69 -7.02 -22.25
C LYS A 111 -9.20 -8.25 -22.98
N ASN A 112 -10.47 -8.56 -22.78
CA ASN A 112 -11.14 -9.69 -23.42
C ASN A 112 -11.91 -9.20 -24.64
N LYS A 113 -11.77 -9.92 -25.76
CA LYS A 113 -12.59 -9.68 -26.96
C LYS A 113 -13.79 -10.60 -26.91
N VAL A 114 -14.96 -10.02 -26.65
CA VAL A 114 -16.22 -10.74 -26.63
C VAL A 114 -16.88 -10.61 -28.00
N LEU A 115 -17.20 -11.74 -28.63
CA LEU A 115 -17.94 -11.75 -29.90
C LEU A 115 -19.36 -11.23 -29.63
N ILE A 116 -19.70 -10.08 -30.21
CA ILE A 116 -21.04 -9.45 -30.04
C ILE A 116 -21.96 -9.69 -31.22
N GLY A 117 -21.48 -10.32 -32.29
CA GLY A 117 -22.28 -10.72 -33.43
C GLY A 117 -21.47 -10.85 -34.70
N TYR A 118 -22.15 -10.82 -35.82
CA TYR A 118 -21.56 -10.84 -37.15
C TYR A 118 -22.10 -9.64 -37.94
N ASP A 119 -21.25 -9.02 -38.76
CA ASP A 119 -21.66 -7.96 -39.66
C ASP A 119 -22.53 -8.51 -40.82
N ASN A 120 -23.03 -7.60 -41.66
CA ASN A 120 -23.87 -7.96 -42.82
C ASN A 120 -23.15 -8.83 -43.86
N PHE A 121 -21.84 -9.03 -43.73
CA PHE A 121 -21.02 -9.89 -44.58
C PHE A 121 -20.60 -11.19 -43.88
N GLY A 122 -21.16 -11.48 -42.70
CA GLY A 122 -20.86 -12.68 -41.92
C GLY A 122 -19.51 -12.63 -41.21
N LYS A 123 -18.88 -11.46 -41.07
CA LYS A 123 -17.61 -11.31 -40.34
C LYS A 123 -17.88 -11.09 -38.85
N PRO A 124 -17.14 -11.75 -37.95
CA PRO A 124 -17.33 -11.58 -36.51
C PRO A 124 -16.99 -10.15 -36.07
N VAL A 125 -17.89 -9.55 -35.28
CA VAL A 125 -17.71 -8.25 -34.65
C VAL A 125 -17.47 -8.47 -33.16
N TYR A 126 -16.38 -7.91 -32.63
CA TYR A 126 -15.99 -8.06 -31.24
C TYR A 126 -16.15 -6.73 -30.49
N LYS A 127 -16.49 -6.83 -29.20
CA LYS A 127 -16.43 -5.74 -28.23
C LYS A 127 -15.28 -6.03 -27.26
N GLU A 128 -14.55 -5.00 -26.89
CA GLU A 128 -13.55 -5.10 -25.84
C GLU A 128 -14.24 -4.93 -24.48
N GLU A 129 -14.06 -5.92 -23.61
CA GLU A 129 -14.42 -5.84 -22.20
C GLU A 129 -13.13 -5.80 -21.38
N ILE A 130 -13.05 -4.80 -20.49
CA ILE A 130 -11.88 -4.54 -19.65
C ILE A 130 -12.21 -5.04 -18.25
N GLU A 131 -11.40 -5.97 -17.74
CA GLU A 131 -11.41 -6.37 -16.35
C GLU A 131 -10.48 -5.46 -15.54
N TYR A 132 -10.91 -5.09 -14.34
CA TYR A 132 -10.14 -4.24 -13.44
C TYR A 132 -9.76 -4.99 -12.17
N ASP A 133 -8.49 -4.87 -11.79
CA ASP A 133 -8.01 -5.22 -10.45
C ASP A 133 -8.05 -3.99 -9.55
N TYR A 134 -8.37 -4.20 -8.28
CA TYR A 134 -8.53 -3.14 -7.30
C TYR A 134 -7.40 -3.18 -6.26
N VAL A 135 -6.53 -2.18 -6.29
CA VAL A 135 -5.37 -2.09 -5.39
C VAL A 135 -5.72 -1.21 -4.18
N PRO A 136 -5.63 -1.71 -2.93
CA PRO A 136 -5.82 -0.89 -1.74
C PRO A 136 -4.88 0.32 -1.72
N CYS A 137 -5.44 1.49 -1.42
CA CYS A 137 -4.72 2.75 -1.50
C CYS A 137 -5.18 3.75 -0.44
N ILE A 138 -4.38 4.79 -0.26
CA ILE A 138 -4.68 5.92 0.61
C ILE A 138 -5.05 7.10 -0.30
N VAL A 139 -6.25 7.65 -0.12
CA VAL A 139 -6.74 8.82 -0.86
C VAL A 139 -6.84 10.02 0.08
N GLN A 140 -6.23 11.12 -0.31
CA GLN A 140 -6.27 12.39 0.42
C GLN A 140 -6.64 13.53 -0.53
N SER A 141 -7.43 14.49 -0.04
CA SER A 141 -7.69 15.73 -0.77
C SER A 141 -6.43 16.60 -0.81
N LYS A 142 -6.01 17.06 -1.99
CA LYS A 142 -4.88 17.97 -2.13
C LYS A 142 -5.41 19.40 -2.28
N LEU A 143 -5.30 20.20 -1.22
CA LEU A 143 -5.62 21.62 -1.30
C LEU A 143 -4.40 22.36 -1.85
N TYR A 144 -4.47 22.83 -3.09
CA TYR A 144 -3.53 23.82 -3.59
C TYR A 144 -3.97 25.21 -3.12
N MET A 145 -3.17 25.87 -2.28
CA MET A 145 -3.26 27.32 -2.18
C MET A 145 -2.58 27.91 -3.41
N THR A 146 -3.33 28.10 -4.49
CA THR A 146 -2.81 28.83 -5.64
C THR A 146 -2.65 30.30 -5.25
N THR A 147 -1.44 30.84 -5.36
CA THR A 147 -1.15 32.29 -5.28
C THR A 147 -1.66 33.01 -6.53
N LEU A 148 -2.90 32.76 -6.93
CA LEU A 148 -3.59 33.57 -7.90
C LEU A 148 -4.22 34.72 -7.11
N ASN A 149 -3.99 35.96 -7.57
CA ASN A 149 -4.65 37.17 -7.06
C ASN A 149 -6.17 37.13 -7.35
N GLN A 150 -6.87 36.13 -6.83
CA GLN A 150 -8.31 35.97 -6.90
C GLN A 150 -8.87 36.04 -5.48
N PRO A 151 -9.99 36.74 -5.25
CA PRO A 151 -10.57 36.90 -3.90
C PRO A 151 -10.97 35.58 -3.24
N ILE A 152 -11.21 34.53 -4.03
CA ILE A 152 -11.60 33.18 -3.58
C ILE A 152 -10.88 32.17 -4.47
N ASN A 153 -9.93 31.42 -3.91
CA ASN A 153 -9.38 30.23 -4.54
C ASN A 153 -10.32 29.06 -4.27
N LEU A 154 -10.99 28.55 -5.31
CA LEU A 154 -11.75 27.32 -5.19
C LEU A 154 -10.76 26.15 -5.02
N PRO A 155 -11.04 25.17 -4.15
CA PRO A 155 -10.25 23.96 -4.09
C PRO A 155 -10.21 23.33 -5.48
N ASN A 156 -9.03 23.14 -6.06
CA ASN A 156 -8.92 22.23 -7.18
C ASN A 156 -9.38 20.85 -6.67
N ASP A 157 -10.33 20.22 -7.36
CA ASP A 157 -10.84 18.85 -7.10
C ASP A 157 -9.72 17.81 -7.38
N ALA A 158 -8.57 18.00 -6.74
CA ALA A 158 -7.35 17.23 -6.88
C ALA A 158 -7.24 16.27 -5.71
N LEU A 159 -6.92 15.01 -6.00
CA LEU A 159 -6.63 14.01 -4.98
C LEU A 159 -5.18 13.56 -5.11
N LEU A 160 -4.60 13.24 -3.96
CA LEU A 160 -3.34 12.52 -3.85
C LEU A 160 -3.69 11.08 -3.50
N ILE A 161 -3.21 10.13 -4.31
CA ILE A 161 -3.42 8.70 -4.10
C ILE A 161 -2.07 8.06 -3.86
N THR A 162 -1.86 7.48 -2.67
CA THR A 162 -0.65 6.73 -2.34
C THR A 162 -0.91 5.24 -2.52
N LEU A 163 -0.04 4.59 -3.29
CA LEU A 163 -0.15 3.17 -3.68
C LEU A 163 1.15 2.42 -3.37
N PRO A 164 1.08 1.11 -3.06
CA PRO A 164 2.27 0.26 -3.06
C PRO A 164 2.87 0.20 -4.46
N TYR A 165 4.19 0.20 -4.56
CA TYR A 165 4.89 0.01 -5.83
C TYR A 165 5.08 -1.49 -6.12
N ASN A 166 4.39 -2.00 -7.14
CA ASN A 166 4.41 -3.40 -7.56
C ASN A 166 4.08 -3.54 -9.05
N GLU A 167 4.10 -4.77 -9.57
CA GLU A 167 3.86 -5.05 -11.00
C GLU A 167 2.52 -4.54 -11.54
N MET A 168 1.49 -4.41 -10.69
CA MET A 168 0.21 -3.85 -11.12
C MET A 168 0.26 -2.33 -11.18
N THR A 169 0.78 -1.69 -10.13
CA THR A 169 0.82 -0.21 -10.04
C THR A 169 1.85 0.42 -10.98
N LYS A 170 2.87 -0.33 -11.40
CA LYS A 170 3.80 0.04 -12.50
C LYS A 170 3.10 0.30 -13.84
N LYS A 171 1.89 -0.24 -14.05
CA LYS A 171 1.10 -0.06 -15.28
C LYS A 171 0.36 1.28 -15.34
N ILE A 172 0.30 2.03 -14.23
CA ILE A 172 -0.39 3.32 -14.17
C ILE A 172 0.38 4.32 -15.02
N ILE A 173 -0.34 5.05 -15.88
CA ILE A 173 0.20 6.06 -16.77
C ILE A 173 -0.55 7.38 -16.61
N GLU A 174 0.08 8.48 -17.01
CA GLU A 174 -0.59 9.77 -17.09
C GLU A 174 -1.80 9.74 -18.02
N ASN A 175 -2.78 10.61 -17.74
CA ASN A 175 -4.08 10.66 -18.41
C ASN A 175 -4.94 9.39 -18.29
N TYR A 176 -4.51 8.40 -17.50
CA TYR A 176 -5.34 7.22 -17.21
C TYR A 176 -6.69 7.65 -16.60
N PRO A 177 -7.83 7.35 -17.27
CA PRO A 177 -9.15 7.73 -16.80
C PRO A 177 -9.68 6.69 -15.81
N PHE A 178 -10.32 7.15 -14.74
CA PHE A 178 -11.00 6.26 -13.79
C PHE A 178 -12.15 6.97 -13.08
N ILE A 179 -13.00 6.19 -12.42
CA ILE A 179 -14.15 6.70 -11.66
C ILE A 179 -13.86 6.53 -10.17
N TYR A 180 -14.11 7.58 -9.40
CA TYR A 180 -14.04 7.57 -7.93
C TYR A 180 -15.23 8.32 -7.35
N HIS A 181 -16.03 7.67 -6.49
CA HIS A 181 -17.29 8.19 -5.95
C HIS A 181 -18.19 8.85 -7.02
N ASP A 182 -18.50 8.09 -8.09
CA ASP A 182 -19.36 8.52 -9.20
C ASP A 182 -18.88 9.77 -9.97
N ARG A 183 -17.59 10.10 -9.84
CA ARG A 183 -16.95 11.21 -10.56
C ARG A 183 -15.79 10.71 -11.41
N ASN A 184 -15.65 11.30 -12.59
CA ASN A 184 -14.55 11.02 -13.50
C ASN A 184 -13.29 11.76 -13.06
N TYR A 185 -12.18 11.03 -12.96
CA TYR A 185 -10.85 11.55 -12.69
C TYR A 185 -9.89 11.10 -13.79
N LYS A 186 -8.77 11.82 -13.88
CA LYS A 186 -7.62 11.39 -14.67
C LYS A 186 -6.33 11.58 -13.89
N VAL A 187 -5.37 10.71 -14.14
CA VAL A 187 -3.99 10.86 -13.63
C VAL A 187 -3.32 12.07 -14.29
N ILE A 188 -2.71 12.92 -13.48
CA ILE A 188 -2.00 14.13 -13.90
C ILE A 188 -0.51 13.97 -13.77
N ASP A 189 -0.07 13.31 -12.71
CA ASP A 189 1.34 13.16 -12.37
C ASP A 189 1.53 11.92 -11.49
N ILE A 190 2.70 11.29 -11.62
CA ILE A 190 3.09 10.10 -10.84
C ILE A 190 4.47 10.37 -10.26
N ASP A 191 4.52 10.51 -8.94
CA ASP A 191 5.76 10.70 -8.20
C ASP A 191 6.29 9.36 -7.68
N PHE A 192 7.48 9.00 -8.18
CA PHE A 192 8.23 7.80 -7.83
C PHE A 192 9.31 8.03 -6.77
N SER A 193 9.38 9.22 -6.14
CA SER A 193 10.38 9.55 -5.11
C SER A 193 10.34 8.62 -3.89
N GLY A 194 9.20 7.96 -3.65
CA GLY A 194 9.02 6.94 -2.62
C GLY A 194 9.50 5.54 -2.99
N VAL A 195 10.10 5.34 -4.17
CA VAL A 195 10.57 4.04 -4.66
C VAL A 195 12.09 3.91 -4.48
N VAL A 196 12.53 2.87 -3.79
CA VAL A 196 13.94 2.53 -3.55
C VAL A 196 14.15 1.04 -3.80
N ILE A 197 15.06 0.70 -4.73
CA ILE A 197 15.42 -0.69 -5.07
C ILE A 197 14.16 -1.52 -5.40
N ASP A 198 13.36 -1.01 -6.33
CA ASP A 198 12.12 -1.64 -6.85
C ASP A 198 11.04 -1.94 -5.78
N LYS A 199 11.13 -1.29 -4.62
CA LYS A 199 10.15 -1.38 -3.52
C LYS A 199 9.78 0.02 -3.06
N GLY A 200 8.60 0.16 -2.45
CA GLY A 200 8.18 1.41 -1.84
C GLY A 200 6.78 1.83 -2.22
N ILE A 201 6.56 3.13 -2.26
CA ILE A 201 5.25 3.72 -2.57
C ILE A 201 5.38 4.68 -3.75
N ILE A 202 4.28 4.81 -4.50
CA ILE A 202 4.11 5.87 -5.50
C ILE A 202 2.99 6.79 -5.08
N ASN A 203 3.13 8.07 -5.43
CA ASN A 203 2.10 9.08 -5.20
C ASN A 203 1.53 9.54 -6.54
N VAL A 204 0.25 9.25 -6.77
CA VAL A 204 -0.46 9.59 -8.00
C VAL A 204 -1.31 10.83 -7.73
N THR A 205 -1.01 11.93 -8.43
CA THR A 205 -1.86 13.12 -8.40
C THR A 205 -2.92 13.00 -9.48
N VAL A 206 -4.19 13.20 -9.11
CA VAL A 206 -5.33 13.07 -10.03
C VAL A 206 -6.20 14.32 -9.96
N ASN A 207 -6.83 14.69 -11.08
CA ASN A 207 -7.80 15.78 -11.13
C ASN A 207 -9.13 15.30 -11.69
N ARG A 208 -10.21 15.86 -11.16
CA ARG A 208 -11.54 15.65 -11.71
C ARG A 208 -11.63 16.16 -13.15
N VAL A 209 -12.24 15.35 -14.02
CA VAL A 209 -12.61 15.75 -15.38
C VAL A 209 -13.99 16.37 -15.32
N VAL A 210 -14.07 17.69 -15.47
CA VAL A 210 -15.36 18.39 -15.61
C VAL A 210 -15.72 18.39 -17.09
N SER A 211 -16.76 17.66 -17.46
CA SER A 211 -17.36 17.77 -18.78
C SER A 211 -17.92 19.19 -18.93
N LYS A 212 -17.37 19.98 -19.85
CA LYS A 212 -18.00 21.24 -20.25
C LYS A 212 -19.28 20.89 -21.02
N THR A 213 -20.42 21.02 -20.36
CA THR A 213 -21.74 21.15 -21.02
C THR A 213 -21.83 22.49 -21.73
#